data_AF-A0A968M9R3-F1
#
_entry.id   AF-A0A968M9R3-F1
#
_cell.length_a   1.000
_cell.length_b   1.000
_cell.length_c   1.000
_cell.angle_alpha   90.00
_cell.angle_beta   90.00
_cell.angle_gamma   90.00
#
_symmetry.space_group_name_H-M   'P 1'
#
loop_
_entity.id
_entity.type
_entity.pdbx_description
1 polymer ?
#
loop_
_entity_poly.entity_id
_entity_poly.type
_entity_poly.pdbx_seq_one_letter_code
_entity_poly.pdbx_strand_id
1 'polypeptide(L)'
;MIDTSLALTPLHRKLQDLQADRQWILKQIRRKRTELDNFIEQMRSIAIEVFKSGASLYSQIQELDAEIHSLFDEILTTRKLGKKSRKDIEKVYHSLQMQGIISVKSFGMDDLFEDEDETEEFFHDFAQDHAAGETFEEDPSIPHGPGPTGPPDRNLRQTFLRLASIYHPIEQMMKISWLNTLRS
;
A
#
# COMPACT_ATOMS: atom_id res chain seq x y z
N MET A 1 -50.01 47.35 49.75
CA MET A 1 -49.84 46.77 48.41
C MET A 1 -48.38 46.96 48.03
N ILE A 2 -47.59 45.89 48.07
CA ILE A 2 -46.19 45.90 47.65
C ILE A 2 -46.18 45.12 46.35
N ASP A 3 -46.12 45.86 45.24
CA ASP A 3 -45.99 45.29 43.90
C ASP A 3 -44.63 44.61 43.80
N THR A 4 -44.61 43.33 44.14
CA THR A 4 -43.47 42.46 43.92
C THR A 4 -43.50 42.08 42.44
N SER A 5 -43.25 43.07 41.59
CA SER A 5 -42.87 42.83 40.20
C SER A 5 -41.65 41.94 40.26
N LEU A 6 -41.84 40.67 39.88
CA LEU A 6 -40.83 39.62 39.78
C LEU A 6 -39.77 40.09 38.77
N ALA A 7 -38.84 40.91 39.23
CA ALA A 7 -37.72 41.40 38.44
C ALA A 7 -36.95 40.16 37.97
N LEU A 8 -37.01 39.90 36.66
CA LEU A 8 -36.27 38.84 35.99
C LEU A 8 -34.83 38.85 36.50
N THR A 9 -34.50 37.92 37.39
CA THR A 9 -33.16 37.81 37.98
C THR A 9 -32.11 37.68 36.87
N PRO A 10 -30.92 38.29 37.00
CA PRO A 10 -29.85 38.23 35.99
C PRO A 10 -29.46 36.80 35.61
N LEU A 11 -29.69 35.84 36.51
CA LEU A 11 -29.53 34.41 36.26
C LEU A 11 -30.47 33.90 35.16
N HIS A 12 -31.73 34.36 35.12
CA HIS A 12 -32.70 33.94 34.11
C HIS A 12 -32.30 34.43 32.71
N ARG A 13 -31.75 35.65 32.61
CA ARG A 13 -31.19 36.17 31.35
C ARG A 13 -30.00 35.33 30.88
N LYS A 14 -29.06 35.03 31.78
CA LYS A 14 -27.90 34.17 31.45
C LYS A 14 -28.32 32.77 31.00
N LEU A 15 -29.36 32.20 31.60
CA LEU A 15 -29.89 30.89 31.20
C LEU A 15 -30.52 30.96 29.81
N GLN A 16 -31.30 32.00 29.52
CA GLN A 16 -31.86 32.22 28.18
C GLN A 16 -30.77 32.39 27.12
N ASP A 17 -29.74 33.20 27.40
CA ASP A 17 -28.61 33.41 26.49
C ASP A 17 -27.87 32.09 26.22
N LEU A 18 -27.54 31.33 27.27
CA LEU A 18 -26.91 30.00 27.14
C LEU A 18 -27.78 29.00 26.35
N GLN A 19 -29.10 29.08 26.51
CA GLN A 19 -30.02 28.22 25.78
C GLN A 19 -30.07 28.62 24.29
N ALA A 20 -30.03 29.92 23.97
CA ALA A 20 -29.94 30.42 22.61
C ALA A 20 -28.62 29.98 21.95
N ASP A 21 -27.49 30.13 22.65
CA ASP A 21 -26.17 29.69 22.19
C ASP A 21 -26.14 28.19 21.91
N ARG A 22 -26.68 27.38 22.83
CA ARG A 22 -26.80 25.93 22.64
C ARG A 22 -27.60 25.59 21.38
N GLN A 23 -28.73 26.25 21.16
CA GLN A 23 -29.54 26.02 19.96
C GLN A 23 -28.80 26.43 18.68
N TRP A 24 -28.06 27.52 18.73
CA TRP A 24 -27.24 27.98 17.61
C TRP A 24 -26.12 26.99 17.28
N ILE A 25 -25.37 26.52 18.28
CA ILE A 25 -24.32 25.51 18.10
C ILE A 25 -24.91 24.22 17.52
N LEU A 26 -26.07 23.76 18.04
CA LEU A 26 -26.72 22.56 17.50
C LEU A 26 -27.14 22.73 16.03
N LYS A 27 -27.60 23.92 15.62
CA LYS A 27 -27.87 24.21 14.21
C LYS A 27 -26.60 24.15 13.37
N GLN A 28 -25.49 24.71 13.85
CA GLN A 28 -24.20 24.64 13.16
C GLN A 28 -23.70 23.20 13.01
N ILE A 29 -23.79 22.39 14.08
CA ILE A 29 -23.42 20.97 14.03
C ILE A 29 -24.24 20.23 13.00
N ARG A 30 -25.57 20.45 12.96
CA ARG A 30 -26.44 19.81 11.96
C ARG A 30 -26.05 20.21 10.54
N ARG A 31 -25.86 21.51 10.29
CA ARG A 31 -25.41 22.01 8.99
C ARG A 31 -24.09 21.36 8.56
N LYS A 32 -23.11 21.29 9.46
CA LYS A 32 -21.80 20.69 9.19
C LYS A 32 -21.88 19.20 8.90
N ARG A 33 -22.76 18.47 9.60
CA ARG A 33 -23.03 17.05 9.30
C ARG A 33 -23.60 16.88 7.88
N THR A 34 -24.58 17.69 7.50
CA THR A 34 -25.15 17.65 6.15
C THR A 34 -24.12 18.02 5.07
N GLU A 35 -23.25 18.99 5.34
CA GLU A 35 -22.14 19.35 4.43
C GLU A 35 -21.17 18.16 4.25
N LEU A 36 -20.84 17.44 5.33
CA LEU A 36 -20.00 16.24 5.27
C LEU A 36 -20.66 15.11 4.49
N ASP A 37 -21.94 14.83 4.73
CA ASP A 37 -22.67 13.79 4.02
C ASP A 37 -22.69 14.06 2.50
N ASN A 38 -22.88 15.32 2.10
CA ASN A 38 -22.82 15.72 0.69
C ASN A 38 -21.41 15.54 0.10
N PHE A 39 -20.37 15.91 0.85
CA PHE A 39 -18.99 15.73 0.40
C PHE A 39 -18.63 14.24 0.22
N ILE A 40 -19.09 13.37 1.12
CA ILE A 40 -18.92 11.92 1.00
C ILE A 40 -19.59 11.39 -0.28
N GLU A 41 -20.80 11.85 -0.58
CA GLU A 41 -21.51 11.42 -1.78
C GLU A 41 -20.81 11.91 -3.06
N GLN A 42 -20.30 13.13 -3.06
CA GLN A 42 -19.48 13.64 -4.16
C GLN A 42 -18.21 12.81 -4.35
N MET A 43 -17.49 12.49 -3.27
CA MET A 43 -16.30 11.63 -3.34
C MET A 43 -16.63 10.25 -3.90
N ARG A 44 -17.74 9.63 -3.48
CA ARG A 44 -18.19 8.34 -4.02
C ARG A 44 -18.46 8.42 -5.52
N SER A 45 -19.17 9.48 -5.95
CA SER A 45 -19.46 9.67 -7.38
C SER A 45 -18.18 9.81 -8.20
N ILE A 46 -17.23 10.61 -7.73
CA ILE A 46 -15.94 10.80 -8.40
C ILE A 46 -15.18 9.47 -8.46
N ALA A 47 -15.12 8.73 -7.35
CA ALA A 47 -14.44 7.44 -7.31
C ALA A 47 -15.02 6.44 -8.32
N ILE A 48 -16.36 6.39 -8.44
CA ILE A 48 -17.05 5.55 -9.42
C ILE A 48 -16.70 5.98 -10.85
N GLU A 49 -16.68 7.29 -11.14
CA GLU A 49 -16.36 7.81 -12.47
C GLU A 49 -14.91 7.51 -12.87
N VAL A 50 -13.96 7.74 -11.96
CA VAL A 50 -12.54 7.41 -12.16
C VAL A 50 -12.37 5.91 -12.40
N PHE A 51 -13.03 5.07 -11.61
CA PHE A 51 -12.95 3.62 -11.79
C PHE A 51 -13.55 3.18 -13.13
N LYS A 52 -14.71 3.71 -13.51
CA LYS A 52 -15.32 3.41 -14.82
C LYS A 52 -14.43 3.83 -15.98
N SER A 53 -13.81 5.01 -15.87
CA SER A 53 -12.93 5.56 -16.90
C SER A 53 -11.62 4.77 -17.01
N GLY A 54 -11.09 4.31 -15.87
CA GLY A 54 -9.87 3.51 -15.80
C GLY A 54 -10.07 2.01 -16.04
N ALA A 55 -11.30 1.50 -15.99
CA ALA A 55 -11.58 0.06 -16.06
C ALA A 55 -11.11 -0.57 -17.39
N SER A 56 -11.31 0.12 -18.52
CA SER A 56 -10.85 -0.36 -19.83
C SER A 56 -9.33 -0.41 -19.91
N LEU A 57 -8.64 0.63 -19.43
CA LEU A 57 -7.19 0.69 -19.40
C LEU A 57 -6.62 -0.38 -18.47
N TYR A 58 -7.22 -0.55 -17.29
CA TYR A 58 -6.82 -1.59 -16.35
C TYR A 58 -6.99 -2.99 -16.95
N SER A 59 -8.10 -3.24 -17.66
CA SER A 59 -8.31 -4.50 -18.37
C SER A 59 -7.24 -4.74 -19.44
N GLN A 60 -6.84 -3.72 -20.19
CA GLN A 60 -5.77 -3.82 -21.19
C GLN A 60 -4.42 -4.15 -20.55
N ILE A 61 -4.11 -3.50 -19.42
CA ILE A 61 -2.88 -3.78 -18.66
C ILE A 61 -2.87 -5.24 -18.18
N GLN A 62 -3.99 -5.74 -17.66
CA GLN A 62 -4.10 -7.13 -17.22
C GLN A 62 -3.99 -8.13 -18.38
N GLU A 63 -4.55 -7.81 -19.54
CA GLU A 63 -4.46 -8.66 -20.73
C GLU A 63 -3.02 -8.75 -21.24
N LEU A 64 -2.31 -7.61 -21.30
CA LEU A 64 -0.89 -7.57 -21.66
C LEU A 64 -0.02 -8.31 -20.64
N ASP A 65 -0.29 -8.15 -19.35
CA ASP A 65 0.43 -8.87 -18.29
C ASP A 65 0.27 -10.40 -18.42
N ALA A 66 -0.97 -10.85 -18.68
CA ALA A 66 -1.27 -12.25 -18.93
C ALA A 66 -0.61 -12.77 -20.22
N GLU A 67 -0.57 -11.97 -21.28
CA GLU A 67 0.11 -12.30 -22.54
C GLU A 67 1.61 -12.48 -22.32
N ILE A 68 2.26 -11.56 -21.58
CA ILE A 68 3.69 -11.68 -21.26
C ILE A 68 3.94 -12.97 -20.49
N HIS A 69 3.13 -13.30 -19.48
CA HIS A 69 3.26 -14.57 -18.76
C HIS A 69 3.07 -15.79 -19.66
N SER A 70 2.12 -15.75 -20.58
CA SER A 70 1.91 -16.85 -21.54
C SER A 70 3.12 -17.01 -22.47
N LEU A 71 3.76 -15.93 -22.90
CA LEU A 71 4.96 -16.00 -23.74
C LEU A 71 6.14 -16.62 -22.99
N PHE A 72 6.35 -16.26 -21.72
CA PHE A 72 7.38 -16.90 -20.89
C PHE A 72 7.10 -18.39 -20.67
N ASP A 73 5.84 -18.76 -20.39
CA ASP A 73 5.43 -20.16 -20.26
C ASP A 73 5.70 -20.92 -21.56
N GLU A 74 5.34 -20.36 -22.72
CA GLU A 74 5.59 -20.96 -24.04
C GLU A 74 7.09 -21.15 -24.28
N ILE A 75 7.91 -20.13 -24.03
CA ILE A 75 9.37 -20.19 -24.21
C ILE A 75 9.99 -21.30 -23.35
N LEU A 76 9.58 -21.41 -22.08
CA LEU A 76 10.16 -22.36 -21.13
C LEU A 76 9.70 -23.80 -21.36
N THR A 77 8.48 -24.00 -21.87
CA THR A 77 7.87 -25.33 -22.05
C THR A 77 8.04 -25.91 -23.45
N THR A 78 7.94 -25.11 -24.50
CA THR A 78 7.86 -25.62 -25.89
C THR A 78 9.22 -25.73 -26.59
N ARG A 79 10.18 -24.87 -26.23
CA ARG A 79 11.51 -24.86 -26.84
C ARG A 79 12.44 -25.80 -26.05
N LYS A 80 13.13 -26.70 -26.75
CA LYS A 80 14.25 -27.48 -26.16
C LYS A 80 15.42 -26.55 -25.87
N LEU A 81 15.35 -25.86 -24.74
CA LEU A 81 16.40 -25.00 -24.23
C LEU A 81 17.44 -25.83 -23.47
N GLY A 82 18.71 -25.48 -23.64
CA GLY A 82 19.77 -26.01 -22.78
C GLY A 82 19.61 -25.49 -21.34
N LYS A 83 20.11 -26.23 -20.34
CA LYS A 83 19.97 -25.90 -18.91
C LYS A 83 20.36 -24.45 -18.58
N LYS A 84 21.50 -23.99 -19.09
CA LYS A 84 21.98 -22.61 -18.89
C LYS A 84 21.00 -21.57 -19.47
N SER A 85 20.59 -21.76 -20.73
CA SER A 85 19.67 -20.83 -21.39
C SER A 85 18.30 -20.79 -20.73
N ARG A 86 17.81 -21.90 -20.18
CA ARG A 86 16.57 -21.93 -19.40
C ARG A 86 16.71 -21.08 -18.13
N LYS A 87 17.77 -21.30 -17.36
CA LYS A 87 18.06 -20.54 -16.14
C LYS A 87 18.21 -19.05 -16.39
N ASP A 88 18.89 -18.66 -17.47
CA ASP A 88 19.04 -17.25 -17.85
C ASP A 88 17.68 -16.58 -18.16
N ILE A 89 16.77 -17.30 -18.83
CA ILE A 89 15.42 -16.80 -19.13
C ILE A 89 14.57 -16.69 -17.85
N GLU A 90 14.67 -17.67 -16.95
CA GLU A 90 14.01 -17.63 -15.63
C GLU A 90 14.51 -16.46 -14.78
N LYS A 91 15.81 -16.16 -14.80
CA LYS A 91 16.38 -14.98 -14.14
C LYS A 91 15.77 -13.68 -14.67
N VAL A 92 15.66 -13.53 -15.99
CA VAL A 92 15.05 -12.33 -16.62
C VAL A 92 13.57 -12.23 -16.22
N TYR A 93 12.84 -13.34 -16.26
CA TYR A 93 11.44 -13.38 -15.88
C TYR A 93 11.23 -12.92 -14.42
N HIS A 94 12.02 -13.46 -13.49
CA HIS A 94 11.96 -13.04 -12.08
C HIS A 94 12.42 -11.60 -11.87
N SER A 95 13.45 -11.13 -12.60
CA SER A 95 13.88 -9.74 -12.52
C SER A 95 12.75 -8.77 -12.92
N LEU A 96 12.03 -9.07 -14.01
CA LEU A 96 10.87 -8.28 -14.44
C LEU A 96 9.74 -8.26 -13.40
N GLN A 97 9.51 -9.38 -12.72
CA GLN A 97 8.53 -9.49 -11.63
C GLN A 97 8.94 -8.68 -10.40
N MET A 98 10.21 -8.79 -9.99
CA MET A 98 10.74 -8.10 -8.81
C MET A 98 10.83 -6.59 -9.01
N GLN A 99 11.08 -6.12 -10.24
CA GLN A 99 11.01 -4.70 -10.60
C GLN A 99 9.57 -4.17 -10.70
N GLY A 100 8.56 -5.04 -10.63
CA GLY A 100 7.15 -4.66 -10.75
C GLY A 100 6.72 -4.26 -12.17
N ILE A 101 7.50 -4.62 -13.18
CA ILE A 101 7.17 -4.39 -14.60
C ILE A 101 6.04 -5.32 -15.03
N ILE A 102 6.05 -6.56 -14.53
CA ILE A 102 4.99 -7.56 -14.69
C ILE A 102 4.58 -8.09 -13.32
N SER A 103 3.38 -8.66 -13.22
CA SER A 103 2.88 -9.19 -11.97
C SER A 103 3.69 -10.41 -11.50
N VAL A 104 3.80 -10.57 -10.19
CA VAL A 104 4.49 -11.72 -9.59
C VAL A 104 3.59 -12.94 -9.71
N LYS A 105 3.92 -13.84 -10.63
CA LYS A 105 3.29 -15.16 -10.72
C LYS A 105 4.01 -16.07 -9.73
N SER A 106 3.30 -16.57 -8.73
CA SER A 106 3.83 -17.51 -7.75
C SER A 106 4.10 -18.87 -8.42
N PHE A 107 5.16 -18.94 -9.21
CA PHE A 107 5.78 -20.23 -9.46
C PHE A 107 6.31 -20.74 -8.13
N GLY A 108 6.11 -22.03 -7.87
CA GLY A 108 6.60 -22.66 -6.66
C GLY A 108 8.07 -22.32 -6.50
N MET A 109 8.37 -21.45 -5.55
CA MET A 109 9.72 -21.08 -5.11
C MET A 109 10.43 -22.27 -4.44
N ASP A 110 10.04 -23.50 -4.79
CA ASP A 110 10.59 -24.77 -4.33
C ASP A 110 11.56 -25.33 -5.39
N ASP A 111 11.27 -25.17 -6.69
CA ASP A 111 12.08 -25.77 -7.77
C ASP A 111 13.33 -24.93 -8.15
N LEU A 112 13.36 -23.65 -7.79
CA LEU A 112 14.49 -22.73 -8.07
C LEU A 112 15.45 -22.56 -6.88
N PHE A 113 15.12 -23.18 -5.74
CA PHE A 113 15.81 -22.98 -4.45
C PHE A 113 16.39 -24.30 -3.91
N GLU A 114 16.56 -25.33 -4.77
CA GLU A 114 17.20 -26.58 -4.36
C GLU A 114 18.67 -26.40 -3.95
N ASP A 115 19.36 -25.35 -4.43
CA ASP A 115 20.73 -25.02 -4.05
C ASP A 115 20.81 -23.66 -3.30
N GLU A 116 21.02 -23.72 -1.98
CA GLU A 116 21.13 -22.54 -1.08
C GLU A 116 22.24 -21.56 -1.52
N ASP A 117 23.33 -22.07 -2.11
CA ASP A 117 24.45 -21.27 -2.64
C ASP A 117 24.07 -20.44 -3.89
N GLU A 118 23.19 -20.95 -4.76
CA GLU A 118 22.79 -20.23 -5.97
C GLU A 118 21.80 -19.10 -5.68
N THR A 119 21.08 -19.20 -4.56
CA THR A 119 20.14 -18.18 -4.11
C THR A 119 20.90 -16.95 -3.59
N GLU A 120 21.95 -17.13 -2.79
CA GLU A 120 22.80 -16.02 -2.36
C GLU A 120 23.50 -15.36 -3.55
N GLU A 121 23.98 -16.13 -4.53
CA GLU A 121 24.60 -15.58 -5.74
C GLU A 121 23.60 -14.78 -6.59
N PHE A 122 22.35 -15.24 -6.73
CA PHE A 122 21.29 -14.51 -7.43
C PHE A 122 20.91 -13.19 -6.74
N PHE A 123 20.75 -13.20 -5.41
CA PHE A 123 20.48 -11.97 -4.65
C PHE A 123 21.69 -11.02 -4.66
N HIS A 124 22.92 -11.55 -4.68
CA HIS A 124 24.15 -10.76 -4.71
C HIS A 124 24.39 -10.11 -6.09
N ASP A 125 24.20 -10.86 -7.18
CA ASP A 125 24.32 -10.36 -8.56
C ASP A 125 23.25 -9.28 -8.84
N PHE A 126 22.01 -9.50 -8.39
CA PHE A 126 20.94 -8.53 -8.47
C PHE A 126 21.21 -7.26 -7.64
N ALA A 127 21.67 -7.41 -6.40
CA ALA A 127 22.04 -6.27 -5.56
C ALA A 127 23.20 -5.47 -6.17
N GLN A 128 24.14 -6.14 -6.84
CA GLN A 128 25.28 -5.52 -7.48
C GLN A 128 24.90 -4.74 -8.76
N ASP A 129 24.00 -5.27 -9.59
CA ASP A 129 23.51 -4.59 -10.79
C ASP A 129 22.59 -3.39 -10.46
N HIS A 130 21.79 -3.49 -9.39
CA HIS A 130 20.91 -2.40 -8.96
C HIS A 130 21.61 -1.35 -8.08
N ALA A 131 22.67 -1.70 -7.35
CA ALA A 131 23.47 -0.73 -6.57
C ALA A 131 24.34 0.19 -7.45
N ALA A 132 24.57 -0.14 -8.73
CA ALA A 132 25.32 0.69 -9.65
C ALA A 132 24.52 1.92 -10.19
N GLY A 133 23.20 1.96 -9.97
CA GLY A 133 22.30 2.97 -10.54
C GLY A 133 21.85 4.08 -9.58
N GLU A 134 22.06 3.94 -8.27
CA GLU A 134 21.62 4.94 -7.28
C GLU A 134 22.83 5.62 -6.62
N THR A 135 23.43 6.58 -7.33
CA THR A 135 24.14 7.67 -6.63
C THR A 135 23.12 8.50 -5.89
N PHE A 136 22.82 8.10 -4.65
CA PHE A 136 22.20 8.97 -3.67
C PHE A 136 23.18 10.13 -3.44
N GLU A 137 22.84 11.34 -3.88
CA GLU A 137 23.59 12.53 -3.47
C GLU A 137 23.38 12.68 -1.96
N GLU A 138 24.39 12.26 -1.17
CA GLU A 138 24.43 12.46 0.27
C GLU A 138 24.54 13.97 0.57
N ASP A 139 23.50 14.51 1.20
CA ASP A 139 23.50 15.82 1.83
C ASP A 139 24.62 15.86 2.91
N PRO A 140 25.64 16.73 2.78
CA PRO A 140 26.80 16.76 3.69
C PRO A 140 26.47 17.26 5.11
N SER A 141 25.19 17.47 5.44
CA SER A 141 24.72 18.04 6.70
C SER A 141 24.54 17.01 7.83
N ILE A 142 24.69 15.70 7.57
CA ILE A 142 24.48 14.65 8.57
C ILE A 142 25.82 14.15 9.11
N PRO A 143 26.15 14.37 10.40
CA PRO A 143 27.37 13.83 10.98
C PRO A 143 27.21 12.31 11.19
N HIS A 144 27.79 11.53 10.29
CA HIS A 144 27.96 10.09 10.45
C HIS A 144 29.06 9.80 11.47
N GLY A 145 28.67 9.33 12.66
CA GLY A 145 29.59 8.69 13.60
C GLY A 145 30.19 7.40 12.99
N PRO A 146 31.34 6.93 13.49
CA PRO A 146 32.05 5.79 12.90
C PRO A 146 31.16 4.54 12.95
N GLY A 147 30.70 4.08 11.78
CA GLY A 147 29.94 2.86 11.63
C GLY A 147 30.79 1.62 11.97
N PRO A 148 30.22 0.61 12.65
CA PRO A 148 30.95 -0.60 13.01
C PRO A 148 31.20 -1.44 11.75
N THR A 149 32.47 -1.58 11.39
CA THR A 149 32.97 -2.57 10.45
C THR A 149 32.90 -3.95 11.12
N GLY A 150 31.84 -4.71 10.84
CA GLY A 150 31.68 -6.09 11.30
C GLY A 150 30.60 -6.82 10.49
N PRO A 151 30.71 -8.15 10.31
CA PRO A 151 29.79 -8.91 9.46
C PRO A 151 28.35 -8.81 9.98
N PRO A 152 27.34 -8.73 9.08
CA PRO A 152 25.96 -8.54 9.48
C PRO A 152 25.48 -9.74 10.30
N ASP A 153 25.11 -9.50 11.55
CA ASP A 153 24.57 -10.51 12.44
C ASP A 153 23.29 -11.09 11.82
N ARG A 154 23.32 -12.37 11.44
CA ARG A 154 22.25 -13.11 10.75
C ARG A 154 20.91 -12.99 11.47
N ASN A 155 20.96 -12.78 12.79
CA ASN A 155 19.81 -12.53 13.65
C ASN A 155 19.11 -11.19 13.33
N LEU A 156 19.87 -10.14 13.02
CA LEU A 156 19.31 -8.82 12.69
C LEU A 156 18.54 -8.87 11.36
N ARG A 157 19.10 -9.55 10.35
CA ARG A 157 18.44 -9.76 9.05
C ARG A 157 17.14 -10.56 9.20
N GLN A 158 17.14 -11.62 10.01
CA GLN A 158 15.92 -12.38 10.31
C GLN A 158 14.87 -11.55 11.05
N THR A 159 15.28 -10.73 12.02
CA THR A 159 14.33 -9.84 12.71
C THR A 159 13.74 -8.81 11.76
N PHE A 160 14.54 -8.22 10.87
CA PHE A 160 14.08 -7.26 9.87
C PHE A 160 13.10 -7.90 8.87
N LEU A 161 13.40 -9.10 8.35
CA LEU A 161 12.49 -9.84 7.47
C LEU A 161 11.20 -10.25 8.18
N ARG A 162 11.29 -10.64 9.45
CA ARG A 162 10.10 -10.94 10.26
C ARG A 162 9.24 -9.70 10.49
N LEU A 163 9.84 -8.55 10.73
CA LEU A 163 9.14 -7.26 10.80
C LEU A 163 8.52 -6.89 9.43
N ALA A 164 9.24 -7.02 8.33
CA ALA A 164 8.72 -6.75 6.99
C ALA A 164 7.51 -7.65 6.65
N SER A 165 7.56 -8.94 7.01
CA SER A 165 6.45 -9.87 6.83
C SER A 165 5.19 -9.49 7.63
N ILE A 166 5.36 -8.81 8.77
CA ILE A 166 4.26 -8.32 9.61
C ILE A 166 3.71 -6.99 9.07
N TYR A 167 4.56 -6.18 8.43
CA TYR A 167 4.26 -4.83 7.95
C TYR A 167 3.99 -4.71 6.45
N HIS A 168 3.79 -5.81 5.71
CA HIS A 168 3.12 -5.77 4.39
C HIS A 168 1.60 -5.80 4.58
N PRO A 169 0.92 -4.64 4.75
CA PRO A 169 -0.46 -4.59 5.22
C PRO A 169 -1.45 -4.62 4.05
N ILE A 170 -0.96 -4.61 2.80
CA ILE A 170 -1.76 -4.46 1.58
C ILE A 170 -2.47 -5.79 1.24
N GLU A 171 -1.85 -6.94 1.53
CA GLU A 171 -2.51 -8.25 1.33
C GLU A 171 -3.60 -8.54 2.37
N GLN A 172 -3.40 -8.13 3.62
CA GLN A 172 -4.36 -8.36 4.70
C GLN A 172 -5.62 -7.47 4.54
N MET A 173 -5.48 -6.25 4.01
CA MET A 173 -6.64 -5.38 3.73
C MET A 173 -7.48 -5.87 2.54
N MET A 174 -6.90 -6.52 1.54
CA MET A 174 -7.67 -7.05 0.40
C MET A 174 -8.47 -8.31 0.75
N LYS A 175 -7.95 -9.21 1.61
CA LYS A 175 -8.69 -10.43 2.04
C LYS A 175 -9.90 -10.13 2.92
N ILE A 176 -9.83 -9.13 3.80
CA ILE A 176 -10.95 -8.75 4.68
C ILE A 176 -12.10 -8.08 3.89
N SER A 177 -11.78 -7.35 2.82
CA SER A 177 -12.78 -6.75 1.92
C SER A 177 -13.57 -7.80 1.12
N TRP A 178 -12.91 -8.86 0.65
CA TRP A 178 -13.57 -9.95 -0.10
C TRP A 178 -14.44 -10.86 0.77
N LEU A 179 -14.07 -11.09 2.04
CA LEU A 179 -14.86 -11.93 2.95
C LEU A 179 -16.16 -11.28 3.44
N ASN A 180 -16.25 -9.93 3.45
CA ASN A 180 -17.47 -9.23 3.87
C ASN A 180 -18.51 -9.06 2.74
N THR A 181 -18.11 -9.18 1.47
CA THR A 181 -19.03 -9.09 0.32
C THR A 181 -19.79 -10.39 0.05
N LEU A 182 -19.32 -11.53 0.58
CA LEU A 182 -19.98 -12.84 0.44
C LEU A 182 -20.91 -13.20 1.62
N ARG A 183 -21.10 -12.30 2.59
CA ARG A 183 -21.95 -12.52 3.77
C ARG A 183 -23.05 -11.46 3.97
N SER A 184 -23.47 -10.79 2.89
CA SER A 184 -24.68 -9.96 2.91
C SER A 184 -25.61 -10.30 1.75
#